data_AF-A0AAV8YM49-F1
#
_entry.id   AF-A0AAV8YM49-F1
#
_cell.length_a   1.000
_cell.length_b   1.000
_cell.length_c   1.000
_cell.angle_alpha   90.00
_cell.angle_beta   90.00
_cell.angle_gamma   90.00
#
_symmetry.space_group_name_H-M   'P 1'
#
loop_
_entity.id
_entity.type
_entity.pdbx_description
1 polymer ?
#
loop_
_entity_poly.entity_id
_entity_poly.type
_entity_poly.pdbx_seq_one_letter_code
_entity_poly.pdbx_strand_id
1 'polypeptide(L)'
;MFSIVPRKYVSRLPNSCKVLKRLSSSISSSESVTNRKTENLKRDILQYRHIYPEFLPDPKFEFRNIIREKLERNDMIARRTQIDIPEFYVGSIMAVSSSDPHTPGKFHRFVGICIQRGGCGLRAHFTLRNVIDHQPRPWLERWERKNLQGVQDLGLPEKFYKRAQELAKPWEKYDLMKEYMQVFILLLFVVVITRTIPEEEQTEIFSEIQSKLQKLEVTRKQLKKKRVFVKPIKLA
;
A
#
# COMPACT_ATOMS: atom_id res chain seq x y z
N MET A 1 -8.13 -80.60 -43.96
CA MET A 1 -8.88 -79.32 -43.89
C MET A 1 -8.28 -78.46 -42.80
N PHE A 2 -7.43 -77.48 -43.13
CA PHE A 2 -7.15 -76.33 -42.28
C PHE A 2 -6.79 -75.14 -43.18
N SER A 3 -7.54 -74.07 -43.03
CA SER A 3 -7.55 -72.86 -43.86
C SER A 3 -6.52 -71.84 -43.38
N ILE A 4 -5.81 -71.23 -44.34
CA ILE A 4 -4.83 -70.15 -44.16
C ILE A 4 -5.53 -68.80 -44.31
N VAL A 5 -5.35 -67.89 -43.34
CA VAL A 5 -5.76 -66.48 -43.44
C VAL A 5 -4.50 -65.61 -43.57
N PRO A 6 -4.43 -64.65 -44.53
CA PRO A 6 -3.27 -63.78 -44.66
C PRO A 6 -3.35 -62.51 -43.80
N ARG A 7 -2.17 -62.06 -43.37
CA ARG A 7 -1.87 -60.88 -42.54
C ARG A 7 -2.04 -59.60 -43.36
N LYS A 8 -2.79 -58.61 -42.86
CA LYS A 8 -2.94 -57.29 -43.51
C LYS A 8 -1.73 -56.38 -43.24
N TYR A 9 -1.31 -55.71 -44.31
CA TYR A 9 -0.21 -54.75 -44.41
C TYR A 9 -0.58 -53.40 -43.75
N VAL A 10 0.38 -52.75 -43.10
CA VAL A 10 0.27 -51.37 -42.58
C VAL A 10 0.45 -50.40 -43.75
N SER A 11 -0.56 -49.58 -44.05
CA SER A 11 -0.48 -48.51 -45.06
C SER A 11 -0.14 -47.15 -44.44
N ARG A 12 0.66 -46.40 -45.20
CA ARG A 12 1.26 -45.09 -44.89
C ARG A 12 0.23 -44.00 -44.59
N LEU A 13 0.56 -43.12 -43.64
CA LEU A 13 -0.13 -41.86 -43.36
C LEU A 13 -0.04 -40.87 -44.53
N PRO A 14 -1.14 -40.21 -44.94
CA PRO A 14 -1.08 -39.02 -45.79
C PRO A 14 -1.12 -37.72 -44.97
N ASN A 15 -0.26 -36.79 -45.38
CA ASN A 15 -0.12 -35.43 -44.88
C ASN A 15 -1.44 -34.62 -44.99
N SER A 16 -1.91 -34.02 -43.89
CA SER A 16 -2.83 -32.87 -43.95
C SER A 16 -2.64 -31.86 -42.80
N CYS A 17 -1.42 -31.33 -42.68
CA CYS A 17 -1.06 -30.21 -41.78
C CYS A 17 -1.64 -28.83 -42.20
N LYS A 18 -2.90 -28.75 -42.64
CA LYS A 18 -3.55 -27.46 -42.96
C LYS A 18 -4.44 -26.89 -41.85
N VAL A 19 -4.79 -27.69 -40.83
CA VAL A 19 -5.59 -27.23 -39.67
C VAL A 19 -4.69 -26.70 -38.52
N LEU A 20 -3.48 -27.23 -38.37
CA LEU A 20 -2.56 -26.84 -37.28
C LEU A 20 -1.90 -25.45 -37.46
N LYS A 21 -1.83 -24.92 -38.69
CA LYS A 21 -1.30 -23.55 -38.93
C LYS A 21 -2.31 -22.44 -38.61
N ARG A 22 -3.63 -22.73 -38.57
CA ARG A 22 -4.65 -21.73 -38.24
C ARG A 22 -4.81 -21.56 -36.73
N LEU A 23 -4.72 -22.64 -35.95
CA LEU A 23 -4.75 -22.56 -34.48
C LEU A 23 -3.52 -21.85 -33.89
N SER A 24 -2.33 -22.03 -34.48
CA SER A 24 -1.12 -21.35 -33.99
C SER A 24 -1.14 -19.82 -34.18
N SER A 25 -1.79 -19.33 -35.24
CA SER A 25 -1.96 -17.89 -35.49
C SER A 25 -2.98 -17.22 -34.55
N SER A 26 -3.98 -17.96 -34.05
CA SER A 26 -4.90 -17.45 -33.02
C SER A 26 -4.28 -17.46 -31.62
N ILE A 27 -3.42 -18.45 -31.31
CA ILE A 27 -2.75 -18.58 -30.00
C ILE A 27 -1.70 -17.47 -29.80
N SER A 28 -0.94 -17.10 -30.83
CA SER A 28 0.03 -15.99 -30.74
C SER A 28 -0.64 -14.63 -30.54
N SER A 29 -1.87 -14.45 -31.04
CA SER A 29 -2.67 -13.23 -30.84
C SER A 29 -3.30 -13.14 -29.44
N SER A 30 -3.67 -14.28 -28.83
CA SER A 30 -4.18 -14.31 -27.45
C SER A 30 -3.05 -14.17 -26.43
N GLU A 31 -1.89 -14.78 -26.65
CA GLU A 31 -0.70 -14.67 -25.77
C GLU A 31 -0.13 -13.24 -25.70
N SER A 32 -0.19 -12.48 -26.79
CA SER A 32 0.28 -11.09 -26.81
C SER A 32 -0.68 -10.10 -26.12
N VAL A 33 -1.99 -10.40 -26.10
CA VAL A 33 -3.00 -9.61 -25.37
C VAL A 33 -3.00 -9.96 -23.88
N THR A 34 -2.81 -11.24 -23.52
CA THR A 34 -2.66 -11.65 -22.12
C THR A 34 -1.39 -11.06 -21.51
N ASN A 35 -0.25 -11.08 -22.21
CA ASN A 35 0.98 -10.46 -21.70
C ASN A 35 0.84 -8.95 -21.42
N ARG A 36 0.16 -8.19 -22.29
CA ARG A 36 -0.09 -6.76 -22.02
C ARG A 36 -0.99 -6.53 -20.81
N LYS A 37 -1.99 -7.40 -20.59
CA LYS A 37 -2.86 -7.34 -19.40
C LYS A 37 -2.10 -7.69 -18.13
N THR A 38 -1.24 -8.71 -18.18
CA THR A 38 -0.38 -9.12 -17.04
C THR A 38 0.61 -8.02 -16.66
N GLU A 39 1.23 -7.35 -17.64
CA GLU A 39 2.14 -6.23 -17.39
C GLU A 39 1.42 -5.00 -16.81
N ASN A 40 0.18 -4.74 -17.21
CA ASN A 40 -0.63 -3.68 -16.61
C ASN A 40 -1.03 -4.02 -15.15
N LEU A 41 -1.39 -5.28 -14.88
CA LEU A 41 -1.66 -5.75 -13.52
C LEU A 41 -0.44 -5.61 -12.60
N LYS A 42 0.77 -5.92 -13.09
CA LYS A 42 2.01 -5.71 -12.33
C LYS A 42 2.24 -4.23 -11.99
N ARG A 43 1.99 -3.31 -12.93
CA ARG A 43 2.07 -1.86 -12.67
C ARG A 43 1.05 -1.41 -11.63
N ASP A 44 -0.16 -1.93 -11.71
CA ASP A 44 -1.20 -1.66 -10.71
C ASP A 44 -0.81 -2.18 -9.33
N ILE A 45 -0.21 -3.38 -9.24
CA ILE A 45 0.31 -3.96 -7.99
C ILE A 45 1.38 -3.06 -7.35
N LEU A 46 2.30 -2.51 -8.14
CA LEU A 46 3.30 -1.56 -7.64
C LEU A 46 2.69 -0.26 -7.11
N GLN A 47 1.56 0.19 -7.68
CA GLN A 47 0.84 1.35 -7.15
C GLN A 47 0.18 1.04 -5.80
N TYR A 48 -0.44 -0.14 -5.66
CA TYR A 48 -1.10 -0.54 -4.40
C TYR A 48 -0.16 -0.59 -3.20
N ARG A 49 1.12 -0.90 -3.43
CA ARG A 49 2.15 -0.83 -2.39
C ARG A 49 2.25 0.53 -1.72
N HIS A 50 2.12 1.61 -2.49
CA HIS A 50 2.20 2.97 -1.95
C HIS A 50 0.86 3.46 -1.38
N ILE A 51 -0.25 2.96 -1.93
CA ILE A 51 -1.59 3.34 -1.46
C ILE A 51 -1.88 2.70 -0.10
N TYR A 52 -1.57 1.41 0.04
CA TYR A 52 -1.89 0.61 1.23
C TYR A 52 -0.65 -0.07 1.83
N PRO A 53 0.28 0.70 2.42
CA PRO A 53 1.47 0.15 3.07
C PRO A 53 1.13 -0.78 4.25
N GLU A 54 -0.01 -0.61 4.91
CA GLU A 54 -0.41 -1.40 6.07
C GLU A 54 -0.71 -2.88 5.79
N PHE A 55 -0.97 -3.26 4.54
CA PHE A 55 -1.25 -4.66 4.20
C PHE A 55 0.03 -5.50 4.04
N LEU A 56 1.19 -4.85 3.94
CA LEU A 56 2.46 -5.57 3.91
C LEU A 56 2.83 -6.04 5.33
N PRO A 57 3.41 -7.25 5.44
CA PRO A 57 3.89 -7.75 6.72
C PRO A 57 5.12 -6.97 7.21
N ASP A 58 5.42 -7.15 8.49
CA ASP A 58 6.59 -6.54 9.10
C ASP A 58 7.88 -7.02 8.41
N PRO A 59 8.88 -6.12 8.25
CA PRO A 59 10.15 -6.45 7.62
C PRO A 59 10.96 -7.56 8.33
N LYS A 60 10.74 -7.74 9.64
CA LYS A 60 11.45 -8.73 10.47
C LYS A 60 10.77 -10.11 10.38
N PHE A 61 11.48 -11.11 9.87
CA PHE A 61 10.95 -12.46 9.69
C PHE A 61 10.67 -13.22 11.00
N GLU A 62 11.35 -12.86 12.09
CA GLU A 62 11.30 -13.55 13.39
C GLU A 62 9.88 -13.70 13.98
N PHE A 63 9.01 -12.73 13.69
CA PHE A 63 7.65 -12.66 14.25
C PHE A 63 6.56 -12.93 13.19
N ARG A 64 6.96 -13.50 12.06
CA ARG A 64 6.09 -13.69 10.89
C ARG A 64 5.25 -14.95 11.03
N ASN A 65 3.95 -14.86 10.76
CA ASN A 65 3.06 -16.03 10.73
C ASN A 65 2.00 -15.84 9.64
N ILE A 66 2.01 -16.76 8.66
CA ILE A 66 1.16 -16.70 7.47
C ILE A 66 -0.32 -16.73 7.83
N ILE A 67 -0.71 -17.56 8.80
CA ILE A 67 -2.11 -17.70 9.22
C ILE A 67 -2.57 -16.42 9.93
N ARG A 68 -1.73 -15.89 10.83
CA ARG A 68 -2.00 -14.63 11.54
C ARG A 68 -2.20 -13.48 10.55
N GLU A 69 -1.30 -13.31 9.60
CA GLU A 69 -1.36 -12.26 8.58
C GLU A 69 -2.59 -12.39 7.67
N LYS A 70 -2.94 -13.62 7.24
CA LYS A 70 -4.16 -13.86 6.46
C LYS A 70 -5.42 -13.50 7.24
N LEU A 71 -5.48 -13.84 8.53
CA LEU A 71 -6.61 -13.49 9.39
C LEU A 71 -6.69 -11.98 9.67
N GLU A 72 -5.57 -11.32 9.94
CA GLU A 72 -5.49 -9.87 10.12
C GLU A 72 -5.97 -9.14 8.85
N ARG A 73 -5.55 -9.59 7.66
CA ARG A 73 -6.01 -9.02 6.38
C ARG A 73 -7.51 -9.18 6.16
N ASN A 74 -8.07 -10.34 6.53
CA ASN A 74 -9.51 -10.55 6.48
C ASN A 74 -10.27 -9.60 7.42
N ASP A 75 -9.78 -9.41 8.64
CA ASP A 75 -10.38 -8.47 9.60
C ASP A 75 -10.27 -7.02 9.12
N MET A 76 -9.12 -6.60 8.56
CA MET A 76 -8.96 -5.27 7.98
C MET A 76 -10.00 -4.97 6.89
N ILE A 77 -10.29 -5.93 6.01
CA ILE A 77 -11.31 -5.78 4.97
C ILE A 77 -12.72 -5.74 5.57
N ALA A 78 -13.01 -6.56 6.58
CA ALA A 78 -14.29 -6.53 7.28
C ALA A 78 -14.52 -5.16 7.94
N ARG A 79 -13.50 -4.59 8.61
CA ARG A 79 -13.56 -3.24 9.20
C ARG A 79 -13.73 -2.15 8.15
N ARG A 80 -13.06 -2.26 7.00
CA ARG A 80 -13.26 -1.35 5.85
C ARG A 80 -14.65 -1.43 5.24
N THR A 81 -15.41 -2.49 5.50
CA THR A 81 -16.80 -2.59 5.04
C THR A 81 -17.72 -1.70 5.89
N GLN A 82 -17.36 -1.47 7.16
CA GLN A 82 -18.11 -0.64 8.10
C GLN A 82 -17.61 0.81 8.10
N ILE A 83 -16.28 1.01 8.05
CA ILE A 83 -15.63 2.32 8.10
C ILE A 83 -15.02 2.65 6.73
N ASP A 84 -15.41 3.80 6.19
CA ASP A 84 -14.88 4.31 4.93
C ASP A 84 -13.53 5.01 5.13
N ILE A 85 -12.43 4.28 4.90
CA ILE A 85 -11.07 4.83 4.92
C ILE A 85 -10.69 5.27 3.50
N PRO A 86 -10.49 6.58 3.24
CA PRO A 86 -10.06 7.07 1.93
C PRO A 86 -8.56 6.82 1.69
N GLU A 87 -8.11 7.06 0.46
CA GLU A 87 -6.68 7.12 0.15
C GLU A 87 -6.09 8.43 0.67
N PHE A 88 -4.96 8.36 1.37
CA PHE A 88 -4.28 9.54 1.91
C PHE A 88 -2.78 9.31 2.03
N TYR A 89 -2.00 10.38 1.93
CA TYR A 89 -0.55 10.35 2.08
C TYR A 89 -0.10 11.24 3.25
N VAL A 90 1.15 11.06 3.69
CA VAL A 90 1.79 11.99 4.62
C VAL A 90 1.75 13.40 4.00
N GLY A 91 1.27 14.38 4.76
CA GLY A 91 0.99 15.75 4.32
C GLY A 91 -0.49 16.04 4.00
N SER A 92 -1.34 15.01 3.91
CA SER A 92 -2.78 15.21 3.65
C SER A 92 -3.49 15.76 4.90
N ILE A 93 -4.40 16.71 4.70
CA ILE A 93 -5.28 17.23 5.77
C ILE A 93 -6.49 16.30 5.88
N MET A 94 -6.73 15.78 7.07
CA MET A 94 -7.82 14.84 7.34
C MET A 94 -8.58 15.22 8.60
N ALA A 95 -9.83 14.78 8.65
CA ALA A 95 -10.68 14.89 9.83
C ALA A 95 -11.06 13.49 10.30
N VAL A 96 -10.63 13.12 11.50
CA VAL A 96 -10.96 11.84 12.12
C VAL A 96 -12.02 12.07 13.18
N SER A 97 -13.10 11.30 13.11
CA SER A 97 -14.13 11.30 14.14
C SER A 97 -13.93 10.07 15.02
N SER A 98 -13.85 10.28 16.33
CA SER A 98 -13.69 9.20 17.31
C SER A 98 -14.75 9.34 18.39
N SER A 99 -15.19 8.21 18.93
CA SER A 99 -16.15 8.14 20.02
C SER A 99 -15.39 7.82 21.30
N ASP A 100 -15.51 8.68 22.31
CA ASP A 100 -14.95 8.45 23.64
C ASP A 100 -16.08 8.54 24.68
N PRO A 101 -16.33 7.48 25.48
CA PRO A 101 -17.37 7.48 26.50
C PRO A 101 -17.19 8.56 27.57
N HIS A 102 -15.96 8.97 27.86
CA HIS A 102 -15.67 9.91 28.96
C HIS A 102 -15.75 11.39 28.53
N THR A 103 -15.77 11.68 27.22
CA THR A 103 -15.80 13.05 26.70
C THR A 103 -17.24 13.60 26.62
N PRO A 104 -17.51 14.83 27.11
CA PRO A 104 -18.83 15.46 26.94
C PRO A 104 -19.14 15.63 25.45
N GLY A 105 -20.24 15.02 24.99
CA GLY A 105 -20.62 15.00 23.58
C GLY A 105 -20.46 13.64 22.88
N LYS A 106 -19.90 12.61 23.54
CA LYS A 106 -19.71 11.21 23.06
C LYS A 106 -18.84 11.05 21.80
N PHE A 107 -18.85 12.01 20.88
CA PHE A 107 -18.11 12.04 19.63
C PHE A 107 -17.28 13.31 19.55
N HIS A 108 -16.01 13.18 19.19
CA HIS A 108 -15.13 14.29 18.90
C HIS A 108 -14.58 14.16 17.48
N ARG A 109 -14.38 15.30 16.81
CA ARG A 109 -13.78 15.36 15.46
C ARG A 109 -12.50 16.14 15.52
N PHE A 110 -11.38 15.49 15.25
CA PHE A 110 -10.07 16.11 15.20
C PHE A 110 -9.64 16.31 13.74
N VAL A 111 -9.33 17.57 13.39
CA VAL A 111 -8.82 17.94 12.06
C VAL A 111 -7.34 18.20 12.18
N GLY A 112 -6.52 17.65 11.28
CA GLY A 112 -5.08 17.89 11.28
C GLY A 112 -4.37 17.38 10.04
N ILE A 113 -3.08 17.70 9.93
CA ILE A 113 -2.20 17.21 8.87
C ILE A 113 -1.61 15.86 9.32
N CYS A 114 -1.64 14.86 8.45
CA CYS A 114 -0.96 13.59 8.69
C CYS A 114 0.56 13.76 8.58
N ILE A 115 1.29 13.53 9.66
CA ILE A 115 2.77 13.63 9.68
C ILE A 115 3.42 12.29 9.40
N GLN A 116 2.82 11.23 9.91
CA GLN A 116 3.43 9.91 9.90
C GLN A 116 2.35 8.86 9.71
N ARG A 117 2.63 7.88 8.85
CA ARG A 117 1.92 6.59 8.77
C ARG A 117 2.91 5.52 9.20
N GLY A 118 2.49 4.59 10.06
CA GLY A 118 3.35 3.54 10.59
C GLY A 118 2.57 2.31 11.05
N GLY A 119 3.29 1.27 11.43
CA GLY A 119 2.71 -0.03 11.80
C GLY A 119 2.22 -0.85 10.61
N CYS A 120 1.91 -2.12 10.88
CA CYS A 120 1.40 -3.08 9.90
C CYS A 120 0.06 -3.69 10.37
N GLY A 121 -0.72 -4.21 9.43
CA GLY A 121 -1.95 -4.95 9.71
C GLY A 121 -2.95 -4.12 10.53
N LEU A 122 -3.48 -4.74 11.59
CA LEU A 122 -4.40 -4.11 12.54
C LEU A 122 -3.73 -3.10 13.49
N ARG A 123 -2.39 -3.08 13.55
CA ARG A 123 -1.58 -2.16 14.37
C ARG A 123 -1.17 -0.89 13.61
N ALA A 124 -1.67 -0.74 12.37
CA ALA A 124 -1.45 0.45 11.58
C ALA A 124 -2.00 1.70 12.29
N HIS A 125 -1.18 2.74 12.35
CA HIS A 125 -1.51 4.00 12.98
C HIS A 125 -1.00 5.16 12.12
N PHE A 126 -1.60 6.33 12.35
CA PHE A 126 -1.10 7.56 11.77
C PHE A 126 -1.25 8.69 12.78
N THR A 127 -0.34 9.65 12.69
CA THR A 127 -0.29 10.79 13.60
C THR A 127 -0.81 12.02 12.88
N LEU A 128 -1.92 12.57 13.38
CA LEU A 128 -2.42 13.87 12.95
C LEU A 128 -1.88 14.96 13.87
N ARG A 129 -1.40 16.05 13.28
CA ARG A 129 -1.04 17.26 14.02
C ARG A 129 -1.97 18.39 13.65
N ASN A 130 -2.49 19.04 14.67
CA ASN A 130 -3.15 20.32 14.57
C ASN A 130 -2.54 21.27 15.59
N VAL A 131 -2.48 22.55 15.26
CA VAL A 131 -2.09 23.59 16.20
C VAL A 131 -3.38 24.30 16.60
N ILE A 132 -3.87 23.99 17.80
CA ILE A 132 -4.99 24.67 18.43
C ILE A 132 -4.35 25.54 19.52
N ASP A 133 -4.51 26.86 19.40
CA ASP A 133 -3.92 27.87 20.29
C ASP A 133 -2.38 27.86 20.31
N HIS A 134 -1.77 28.54 19.33
CA HIS A 134 -0.33 28.69 19.10
C HIS A 134 0.52 28.62 20.39
N GLN A 135 1.05 27.44 20.68
CA GLN A 135 1.93 27.29 21.83
C GLN A 135 3.33 27.80 21.48
N PRO A 136 3.85 28.81 22.21
CA PRO A 136 5.26 29.15 22.13
C PRO A 136 6.11 28.00 22.70
N ARG A 137 7.44 28.16 22.68
CA ARG A 137 8.37 27.22 23.34
C ARG A 137 7.96 26.99 24.81
N PRO A 138 8.17 25.79 25.40
CA PRO A 138 9.13 24.75 24.98
C PRO A 138 8.56 23.70 24.02
N TRP A 139 9.31 23.40 22.95
CA TRP A 139 9.01 22.29 22.05
C TRP A 139 9.61 20.98 22.57
N LEU A 140 9.02 19.85 22.15
CA LEU A 140 9.53 18.51 22.48
C LEU A 140 10.97 18.30 21.98
N GLU A 141 11.26 18.74 20.75
CA GLU A 141 12.58 18.64 20.14
C GLU A 141 13.11 20.01 19.71
N ARG A 142 14.44 20.06 19.53
CA ARG A 142 15.16 21.20 18.98
C ARG A 142 15.12 21.17 17.45
N TRP A 143 13.98 21.60 16.92
CA TRP A 143 13.69 21.61 15.48
C TRP A 143 14.66 22.48 14.67
N GLU A 144 15.29 23.49 15.27
CA GLU A 144 16.29 24.34 14.61
C GLU A 144 17.52 23.57 14.10
N ARG A 145 17.72 22.34 14.59
CA ARG A 145 18.85 21.46 14.19
C ARG A 145 18.47 20.43 13.14
N LYS A 146 17.18 20.17 12.95
CA LYS A 146 16.72 19.16 12.00
C LYS A 146 16.74 19.83 10.63
N ASN A 147 17.45 19.25 9.67
CA ASN A 147 17.52 19.73 8.28
C ASN A 147 16.20 19.46 7.53
N LEU A 148 15.09 20.02 8.03
CA LEU A 148 13.76 19.88 7.45
C LEU A 148 13.61 20.83 6.27
N GLN A 149 13.05 20.33 5.17
CA GLN A 149 12.76 21.15 3.99
C GLN A 149 11.34 21.73 4.08
N GLY A 150 11.16 22.99 3.65
CA GLY A 150 9.83 23.61 3.52
C GLY A 150 9.21 24.16 4.81
N VAL A 151 10.00 24.31 5.88
CA VAL A 151 9.55 24.97 7.13
C VAL A 151 9.85 26.46 7.05
N GLN A 152 8.88 27.32 7.42
CA GLN A 152 9.10 28.77 7.54
C GLN A 152 10.12 29.10 8.63
N ASP A 153 10.77 30.25 8.53
CA ASP A 153 11.72 30.69 9.54
C ASP A 153 11.07 30.76 10.93
N LEU A 154 11.62 29.98 11.85
CA LEU A 154 11.10 29.78 13.19
C LEU A 154 11.19 31.03 14.11
N GLY A 155 11.69 32.15 13.60
CA GLY A 155 11.82 33.43 14.32
C GLY A 155 12.76 33.37 15.53
N LEU A 156 13.80 32.51 15.53
CA LEU A 156 14.74 32.43 16.65
C LEU A 156 15.78 33.55 16.62
N PRO A 157 16.36 33.89 17.80
CA PRO A 157 17.62 34.62 17.85
C PRO A 157 18.73 33.92 17.05
N GLU A 158 19.54 34.71 16.35
CA GLU A 158 20.60 34.23 15.45
C GLU A 158 21.59 33.25 16.12
N LYS A 159 21.82 33.43 17.43
CA LYS A 159 22.66 32.57 18.27
C LYS A 159 22.29 31.09 18.16
N PHE A 160 21.01 30.76 18.02
CA PHE A 160 20.55 29.38 17.91
C PHE A 160 20.89 28.76 16.56
N TYR A 161 20.78 29.52 15.47
CA TYR A 161 21.15 29.07 14.13
C TYR A 161 22.66 28.86 14.02
N LYS A 162 23.48 29.76 14.57
CA LYS A 162 24.95 29.59 14.65
C LYS A 162 25.33 28.29 15.35
N ARG A 163 24.75 28.04 16.53
CA ARG A 163 24.97 26.79 17.28
C ARG A 163 24.46 25.55 16.54
N ALA A 164 23.38 25.66 15.77
CA ALA A 164 22.88 24.55 14.96
C ALA A 164 23.84 24.24 13.80
N GLN A 165 24.40 25.26 13.15
CA GLN A 165 25.41 25.12 12.10
C GLN A 165 26.71 24.49 12.64
N GLU A 166 27.17 24.91 13.83
CA GLU A 166 28.33 24.32 14.51
C GLU A 166 28.15 22.82 14.80
N LEU A 167 26.94 22.40 15.15
CA LEU A 167 26.59 21.00 15.42
C LEU A 167 26.25 20.21 14.15
N ALA A 168 26.06 20.89 13.02
CA ALA A 168 25.74 20.24 11.77
C ALA A 168 26.94 19.39 11.33
N LYS A 169 26.63 18.20 10.81
CA LYS A 169 27.63 17.27 10.32
C LYS A 169 27.53 17.19 8.79
N PRO A 170 28.07 18.18 8.05
CA PRO A 170 27.91 18.25 6.60
C PRO A 170 28.49 17.02 5.87
N TRP A 171 29.51 16.38 6.45
CA TRP A 171 30.11 15.16 5.91
C TRP A 171 29.17 13.94 5.94
N GLU A 172 28.13 13.92 6.78
CA GLU A 172 27.18 12.79 6.83
C GLU A 172 26.41 12.62 5.50
N LYS A 173 26.24 13.70 4.74
CA LYS A 173 25.64 13.65 3.40
C LYS A 173 26.52 12.91 2.39
N TYR A 174 27.83 12.89 2.58
CA TYR A 174 28.81 12.31 1.66
C TYR A 174 29.44 11.03 2.20
N ASP A 175 29.09 10.66 3.43
CA ASP A 175 29.54 9.44 4.05
C ASP A 175 28.79 8.28 3.42
N LEU A 176 29.37 7.76 2.33
CA LEU A 176 28.85 6.59 1.63
C LEU A 176 28.67 5.41 2.58
N MET A 177 29.46 5.27 3.65
CA MET A 177 29.30 4.17 4.59
C MET A 177 28.11 4.39 5.53
N LYS A 178 27.82 5.63 5.93
CA LYS A 178 26.56 5.99 6.59
C LYS A 178 25.38 5.89 5.67
N GLU A 179 25.48 6.29 4.41
CA GLU A 179 24.49 5.95 3.42
C GLU A 179 24.38 4.44 3.42
N TYR A 180 25.37 3.67 2.99
CA TYR A 180 25.32 2.22 3.00
C TYR A 180 24.91 1.54 4.29
N MET A 181 25.05 2.11 5.50
CA MET A 181 24.56 1.66 6.83
C MET A 181 23.15 2.17 7.16
N GLN A 182 22.79 3.37 6.73
CA GLN A 182 21.49 4.02 6.92
C GLN A 182 20.57 3.62 5.79
N VAL A 183 20.98 3.75 4.54
CA VAL A 183 20.69 2.89 3.38
C VAL A 183 20.99 1.41 3.69
N PHE A 184 21.84 0.94 4.61
CA PHE A 184 21.77 -0.51 5.03
C PHE A 184 20.51 -0.68 5.86
N ILE A 185 20.18 0.25 6.75
CA ILE A 185 19.03 0.26 7.67
C ILE A 185 17.73 0.64 6.96
N LEU A 186 17.77 1.27 5.77
CA LEU A 186 16.70 1.93 5.01
C LEU A 186 16.61 1.37 3.58
N LEU A 187 17.69 0.81 2.99
CA LEU A 187 17.59 -0.40 2.13
C LEU A 187 17.37 -1.65 2.97
N LEU A 188 17.63 -1.65 4.28
CA LEU A 188 16.92 -2.59 5.14
C LEU A 188 15.47 -2.08 5.15
N PHE A 189 15.08 -0.93 5.66
CA PHE A 189 13.65 -0.65 5.80
C PHE A 189 12.80 -0.70 4.50
N VAL A 190 13.23 -0.10 3.40
CA VAL A 190 12.54 -0.12 2.08
C VAL A 190 12.94 -1.32 1.23
N VAL A 191 14.21 -1.75 1.29
CA VAL A 191 14.71 -2.89 0.51
C VAL A 191 14.70 -4.23 1.27
N VAL A 192 14.39 -4.31 2.56
CA VAL A 192 13.88 -5.48 3.33
C VAL A 192 12.42 -5.62 3.01
N ILE A 193 11.62 -4.54 2.99
CA ILE A 193 10.26 -4.67 2.46
C ILE A 193 10.27 -5.24 1.01
N THR A 194 11.32 -5.02 0.19
CA THR A 194 11.48 -5.70 -1.12
C THR A 194 12.40 -6.93 -1.20
N ARG A 195 13.31 -7.17 -0.23
CA ARG A 195 14.27 -8.30 -0.21
C ARG A 195 13.91 -9.35 0.82
N THR A 196 13.18 -9.02 1.89
CA THR A 196 12.64 -10.01 2.85
C THR A 196 11.24 -10.46 2.52
N ILE A 197 10.49 -9.68 1.73
CA ILE A 197 9.21 -10.11 1.18
C ILE A 197 9.40 -10.28 -0.32
N PRO A 198 9.52 -11.51 -0.83
CA PRO A 198 9.63 -11.77 -2.27
C PRO A 198 8.45 -11.14 -3.02
N GLU A 199 8.70 -10.67 -4.25
CA GLU A 199 7.67 -10.07 -5.10
C GLU A 199 6.45 -10.99 -5.26
N GLU A 200 6.69 -12.31 -5.29
CA GLU A 200 5.67 -13.35 -5.32
C GLU A 200 4.66 -13.22 -4.16
N GLU A 201 5.14 -13.09 -2.93
CA GLU A 201 4.26 -12.93 -1.77
C GLU A 201 3.51 -11.59 -1.79
N GLN A 202 4.15 -10.52 -2.25
CA GLN A 202 3.48 -9.24 -2.43
C GLN A 202 2.33 -9.37 -3.43
N THR A 203 2.56 -10.07 -4.54
CA THR A 203 1.51 -10.31 -5.56
C THR A 203 0.39 -11.21 -5.02
N GLU A 204 0.68 -12.23 -4.21
CA GLU A 204 -0.35 -13.06 -3.56
C GLU A 204 -1.22 -12.20 -2.64
N ILE A 205 -0.60 -11.40 -1.77
CA ILE A 205 -1.29 -10.53 -0.82
C ILE A 205 -2.18 -9.52 -1.55
N PHE A 206 -1.64 -8.83 -2.55
CA PHE A 206 -2.39 -7.80 -3.26
C PHE A 206 -3.47 -8.35 -4.19
N SER A 207 -3.25 -9.49 -4.85
CA SER A 207 -4.29 -10.14 -5.67
C SER A 207 -5.50 -10.55 -4.82
N GLU A 208 -5.25 -11.06 -3.60
CA GLU A 208 -6.30 -11.40 -2.64
C GLU A 208 -7.11 -10.14 -2.25
N ILE A 209 -6.41 -9.08 -1.85
CA ILE A 209 -7.01 -7.83 -1.36
C ILE A 209 -7.75 -7.08 -2.47
N GLN A 210 -7.18 -7.00 -3.67
CA GLN A 210 -7.75 -6.27 -4.80
C GLN A 210 -9.14 -6.79 -5.14
N SER A 211 -9.31 -8.11 -5.17
CA SER A 211 -10.61 -8.73 -5.45
C SER A 211 -11.69 -8.30 -4.43
N LYS A 212 -11.29 -8.14 -3.16
CA LYS A 212 -12.16 -7.73 -2.05
C LYS A 212 -12.44 -6.22 -2.09
N LEU A 213 -11.42 -5.39 -2.30
CA LEU A 213 -11.57 -3.94 -2.41
C LEU A 213 -12.46 -3.53 -3.58
N GLN A 214 -12.28 -4.14 -4.75
CA GLN A 214 -13.14 -3.88 -5.92
C GLN A 214 -14.61 -4.19 -5.61
N LYS A 215 -14.90 -5.31 -4.95
CA LYS A 215 -16.27 -5.66 -4.51
C LYS A 215 -16.83 -4.62 -3.54
N LEU A 216 -16.03 -4.16 -2.59
CA LEU A 216 -16.44 -3.11 -1.65
C LEU A 216 -16.73 -1.78 -2.35
N GLU A 217 -15.88 -1.36 -3.30
CA GLU A 217 -16.11 -0.15 -4.07
C GLU A 217 -17.41 -0.18 -4.88
N VAL A 218 -17.67 -1.30 -5.56
CA VAL A 218 -18.93 -1.50 -6.30
C VAL A 218 -20.12 -1.42 -5.35
N THR A 219 -20.04 -2.11 -4.21
CA THR A 219 -21.10 -2.11 -3.18
C THR A 219 -21.33 -0.70 -2.65
N ARG A 220 -20.27 0.06 -2.36
CA ARG A 220 -20.34 1.47 -1.95
C ARG A 220 -20.97 2.35 -3.02
N LYS A 221 -20.59 2.19 -4.29
CA LYS A 221 -21.19 2.94 -5.41
C LYS A 221 -22.69 2.66 -5.52
N GLN A 222 -23.11 1.40 -5.35
CA GLN A 222 -24.52 1.04 -5.32
C GLN A 222 -25.25 1.64 -4.12
N LEU A 223 -24.68 1.56 -2.92
CA LEU A 223 -25.26 2.16 -1.71
C LEU A 223 -25.39 3.68 -1.83
N LYS A 224 -24.37 4.36 -2.36
CA LYS A 224 -24.40 5.82 -2.61
C LYS A 224 -25.52 6.19 -3.59
N LYS A 225 -25.74 5.41 -4.64
CA LYS A 225 -26.86 5.61 -5.59
C LYS A 225 -28.23 5.38 -4.94
N LYS A 226 -28.33 4.45 -3.99
CA LYS A 226 -29.58 4.17 -3.25
C LYS A 226 -29.89 5.21 -2.18
N ARG A 227 -28.91 5.98 -1.70
CA ARG A 227 -29.13 7.03 -0.71
C ARG A 227 -30.00 8.12 -1.34
N VAL A 228 -31.25 8.22 -0.86
CA VAL A 228 -32.15 9.31 -1.22
C VAL A 228 -31.68 10.59 -0.53
N PHE A 229 -31.67 11.71 -1.26
CA PHE A 229 -31.35 13.01 -0.71
C PHE A 229 -32.41 13.39 0.34
N VAL A 230 -32.01 13.41 1.62
CA VAL A 230 -32.84 13.94 2.70
C VAL A 230 -32.51 15.42 2.85
N LYS A 231 -33.52 16.28 2.67
CA LYS A 231 -33.35 17.73 2.86
C LYS A 231 -32.92 18.00 4.31
N PRO A 232 -31.90 18.85 4.54
CA PRO A 232 -31.49 19.21 5.89
C PRO A 232 -32.66 19.89 6.61
N ILE A 233 -32.96 19.41 7.83
CA ILE A 233 -33.96 20.02 8.70
C ILE A 233 -33.34 21.30 9.24
N LYS A 234 -33.98 22.45 9.01
CA LYS A 234 -33.55 23.72 9.63
C LYS A 234 -33.76 23.56 11.14
N LEU A 235 -32.67 23.64 11.91
CA LEU A 235 -32.77 23.79 13.36
C LEU A 235 -33.41 25.18 13.60
N ALA A 236 -34.61 25.17 14.18
CA ALA A 236 -35.38 26.36 14.53
C ALA A 236 -34.75 27.09 15.71
#